data_AF-A0A418C3G1-F1
#
_entry.id   AF-A0A418C3G1-F1
#
_cell.length_a   1.000
_cell.length_b   1.000
_cell.length_c   1.000
_cell.angle_alpha   90.00
_cell.angle_beta   90.00
_cell.angle_gamma   90.00
#
_symmetry.space_group_name_H-M   'P 1'
#
loop_
_entity.id
_entity.type
_entity.pdbx_description
1 polymer ?
#
loop_
_entity_poly.entity_id
_entity_poly.type
_entity_poly.pdbx_seq_one_letter_code
_entity_poly.pdbx_strand_id
1 'polypeptide(L)'
;PTKHLGLPADFYADPKRLKQLAVFSRPEHILPRYGEFVYKTLLRANAMQYLFQYRSPQPTCIFCGSNETYQHFLFACRYGLSVWHHFKRIQRALQCPFPRNAFELFFELPKPQDGYYVRGLLKIWPIVRACVYYQIWLQRADRTFRPDLTPKTPVDTAIHAANLIKMHLRLLLRDLPLKKGYSKVFNVLRALSADPWLKLHVIPDSVHA
;
A
#
# COMPACT_ATOMS: atom_id res chain seq x y z
N PRO A 1 -15.22 14.51 -5.70
CA PRO A 1 -14.26 13.45 -6.12
C PRO A 1 -13.75 12.50 -5.01
N THR A 2 -14.39 12.45 -3.83
CA THR A 2 -13.90 11.70 -2.65
C THR A 2 -14.92 10.74 -2.02
N LYS A 3 -16.18 10.77 -2.47
CA LYS A 3 -17.26 9.92 -1.96
C LYS A 3 -16.92 8.43 -2.03
N HIS A 4 -16.14 8.00 -3.02
CA HIS A 4 -15.71 6.61 -3.18
C HIS A 4 -14.77 6.12 -2.07
N LEU A 5 -14.19 7.04 -1.30
CA LEU A 5 -13.37 6.76 -0.12
C LEU A 5 -14.15 6.92 1.19
N GLY A 6 -15.44 7.26 1.12
CA GLY A 6 -16.25 7.58 2.30
C GLY A 6 -15.86 8.90 2.98
N LEU A 7 -15.27 9.85 2.23
CA LEU A 7 -14.84 11.16 2.75
C LEU A 7 -15.80 12.30 2.33
N PRO A 8 -15.81 13.43 3.07
CA PRO A 8 -16.56 14.64 2.68
C PRO A 8 -16.23 15.11 1.26
N ALA A 9 -17.21 15.70 0.57
CA ALA A 9 -17.06 16.11 -0.83
C ALA A 9 -16.02 17.23 -1.03
N ASP A 10 -15.90 18.08 -0.01
CA ASP A 10 -14.99 19.22 0.13
C ASP A 10 -13.67 18.86 0.85
N PHE A 11 -13.38 17.57 1.06
CA PHE A 11 -12.21 17.13 1.83
C PHE A 11 -10.87 17.70 1.34
N TYR A 12 -10.72 17.98 0.04
CA TYR A 12 -9.52 18.59 -0.53
C TYR A 12 -9.52 20.13 -0.52
N ALA A 13 -10.57 20.78 -0.02
CA ALA A 13 -10.58 22.22 0.21
C ALA A 13 -9.62 22.63 1.34
N ASP A 14 -9.31 21.73 2.27
CA ASP A 14 -8.25 21.92 3.27
C ASP A 14 -6.86 21.88 2.57
N PRO A 15 -6.08 22.98 2.62
CA PRO A 15 -4.74 23.05 2.01
C PRO A 15 -3.79 21.95 2.51
N LYS A 16 -3.94 21.48 3.76
CA LYS A 16 -3.13 20.37 4.30
C LYS A 16 -3.42 19.07 3.55
N ARG A 17 -4.70 18.78 3.25
CA ARG A 17 -5.10 17.57 2.51
C ARG A 17 -4.68 17.65 1.06
N LEU A 18 -4.80 18.82 0.44
CA LEU A 18 -4.31 19.04 -0.92
C LEU A 18 -2.79 18.84 -1.01
N LYS A 19 -2.03 19.34 -0.04
CA LYS A 19 -0.58 19.11 0.04
C LYS A 19 -0.25 17.63 0.21
N GLN A 20 -0.98 16.89 1.07
CA GLN A 20 -0.82 15.44 1.21
C GLN A 20 -1.11 14.71 -0.12
N LEU A 21 -2.17 15.10 -0.83
CA LEU A 21 -2.50 14.54 -2.14
C LEU A 21 -1.37 14.80 -3.16
N ALA A 22 -0.83 16.01 -3.21
CA ALA A 22 0.24 16.39 -4.14
C ALA A 22 1.51 15.55 -3.94
N VAL A 23 1.85 15.16 -2.70
CA VAL A 23 3.00 14.28 -2.42
C VAL A 23 2.87 12.94 -3.13
N PHE A 24 1.66 12.39 -3.30
CA PHE A 24 1.48 11.13 -4.02
C PHE A 24 1.70 11.25 -5.53
N SER A 25 1.53 12.44 -6.11
CA SER A 25 1.82 12.68 -7.53
C SER A 25 3.34 12.68 -7.83
N ARG A 26 4.16 13.03 -6.83
CA ARG A 26 5.61 13.10 -6.92
C ARG A 26 6.25 12.54 -5.63
N PRO A 27 6.15 11.22 -5.41
CA PRO A 27 6.73 10.62 -4.22
C PRO A 27 8.26 10.71 -4.25
N GLU A 28 8.86 11.03 -3.10
CA GLU A 28 10.31 11.22 -2.98
C GLU A 28 11.08 9.88 -3.06
N HIS A 29 10.53 8.81 -2.49
CA HIS A 29 11.21 7.51 -2.34
C HIS A 29 10.39 6.32 -2.85
N ILE A 30 9.34 6.59 -3.64
CA ILE A 30 8.53 5.57 -4.30
C ILE A 30 8.70 5.78 -5.80
N LEU A 31 8.88 4.71 -6.58
CA LEU A 31 8.92 4.88 -8.03
C LEU A 31 7.59 5.49 -8.53
N PRO A 32 7.63 6.40 -9.53
CA PRO A 32 6.48 7.18 -9.95
C PRO A 32 5.22 6.33 -10.21
N ARG A 33 5.37 5.16 -10.83
CA ARG A 33 4.26 4.24 -11.15
C ARG A 33 3.41 3.86 -9.93
N TYR A 34 4.02 3.60 -8.77
CA TYR A 34 3.28 3.18 -7.58
C TYR A 34 2.68 4.36 -6.82
N GLY A 35 3.38 5.51 -6.80
CA GLY A 35 2.83 6.75 -6.26
C GLY A 35 1.63 7.25 -7.09
N GLU A 36 1.77 7.24 -8.41
CA GLU A 36 0.73 7.60 -9.37
C GLU A 36 -0.52 6.72 -9.18
N PHE A 37 -0.35 5.42 -8.96
CA PHE A 37 -1.47 4.53 -8.66
C PHE A 37 -2.23 4.97 -7.38
N VAL A 38 -1.52 5.36 -6.32
CA VAL A 38 -2.17 5.86 -5.09
C VAL A 38 -2.84 7.21 -5.37
N TYR A 39 -2.16 8.12 -6.05
CA TYR A 39 -2.71 9.42 -6.45
C TYR A 39 -4.01 9.27 -7.27
N LYS A 40 -4.02 8.40 -8.27
CA LYS A 40 -5.21 8.08 -9.07
C LYS A 40 -6.29 7.40 -8.22
N THR A 41 -5.95 6.57 -7.24
CA THR A 41 -6.93 6.00 -6.30
C THR A 41 -7.64 7.11 -5.53
N LEU A 42 -6.88 8.09 -5.04
CA LEU A 42 -7.40 9.21 -4.27
C LEU A 42 -8.33 10.14 -5.08
N LEU A 43 -8.18 10.14 -6.41
CA LEU A 43 -8.98 10.93 -7.35
C LEU A 43 -10.07 10.13 -8.09
N ARG A 44 -10.24 8.83 -7.78
CA ARG A 44 -11.14 7.92 -8.51
C ARG A 44 -10.77 7.76 -10.00
N ALA A 45 -9.49 7.90 -10.32
CA ALA A 45 -8.97 7.93 -11.69
C ALA A 45 -8.25 6.63 -12.11
N ASN A 46 -8.20 5.61 -11.24
CA ASN A 46 -7.69 4.31 -11.66
C ASN A 46 -8.73 3.58 -12.51
N ALA A 47 -8.25 2.90 -13.55
CA ALA A 47 -9.06 1.97 -14.31
C ALA A 47 -9.46 0.80 -13.39
N MET A 48 -10.71 0.80 -12.97
CA MET A 48 -11.33 -0.25 -12.17
C MET A 48 -12.51 -0.79 -12.98
N GLN A 49 -12.66 -2.12 -13.04
CA GLN A 49 -13.69 -2.74 -13.88
C GLN A 49 -15.09 -2.19 -13.60
N TYR A 50 -15.38 -1.95 -12.33
CA TYR A 50 -16.70 -1.49 -11.91
C TYR A 50 -17.05 -0.05 -12.31
N LEU A 51 -16.09 0.71 -12.82
CA LEU A 51 -16.33 2.04 -13.36
C LEU A 51 -16.76 2.01 -14.84
N PHE A 52 -16.66 0.86 -15.52
CA PHE A 52 -17.18 0.70 -16.88
C PHE A 52 -18.69 0.47 -16.85
N GLN A 53 -19.45 1.56 -16.85
CA GLN A 53 -20.91 1.61 -16.66
C GLN A 53 -21.73 0.84 -17.71
N TYR A 54 -21.13 0.48 -18.85
CA TYR A 54 -21.82 -0.17 -19.97
C TYR A 54 -21.71 -1.70 -19.98
N ARG A 55 -21.14 -2.32 -18.94
CA ARG A 55 -21.08 -3.79 -18.84
C ARG A 55 -22.37 -4.37 -18.26
N SER A 56 -23.00 -5.29 -19.00
CA SER A 56 -24.02 -6.21 -18.52
C SER A 56 -23.50 -7.64 -18.63
N PRO A 57 -23.50 -8.45 -17.55
CA PRO A 57 -23.95 -8.12 -16.19
C PRO A 57 -23.04 -7.10 -15.50
N GLN A 58 -23.54 -6.51 -14.40
CA GLN A 58 -22.72 -5.57 -13.62
C GLN A 58 -21.41 -6.24 -13.19
N PRO A 59 -20.28 -5.52 -13.30
CA PRO A 59 -18.96 -6.04 -12.95
C PRO A 59 -18.87 -6.44 -11.48
N THR A 60 -18.65 -7.73 -11.24
CA THR A 60 -18.36 -8.31 -9.94
C THR A 60 -16.86 -8.49 -9.74
N CYS A 61 -16.45 -8.68 -8.50
CA CYS A 61 -15.08 -8.98 -8.17
C CYS A 61 -14.62 -10.28 -8.83
N ILE A 62 -13.58 -10.21 -9.67
CA ILE A 62 -13.02 -11.39 -10.36
C ILE A 62 -12.47 -12.48 -9.42
N PHE A 63 -12.21 -12.14 -8.15
CA PHE A 63 -11.67 -13.09 -7.17
C PHE A 63 -12.70 -13.69 -6.21
N CYS A 64 -13.84 -13.03 -5.98
CA CYS A 64 -14.81 -13.47 -4.96
C CYS A 64 -16.29 -13.27 -5.34
N GLY A 65 -16.59 -12.77 -6.54
CA GLY A 65 -17.95 -12.61 -7.04
C GLY A 65 -18.79 -11.51 -6.37
N SER A 66 -18.30 -10.86 -5.32
CA SER A 66 -19.00 -9.76 -4.64
C SER A 66 -19.08 -8.50 -5.50
N ASN A 67 -20.02 -7.60 -5.19
CA ASN A 67 -20.11 -6.30 -5.85
C ASN A 67 -18.79 -5.52 -5.71
N GLU A 68 -18.21 -5.11 -6.83
CA GLU A 68 -16.92 -4.44 -6.83
C GLU A 68 -17.08 -2.93 -6.65
N THR A 69 -16.40 -2.39 -5.64
CA THR A 69 -16.32 -0.97 -5.32
C THR A 69 -14.90 -0.64 -4.83
N TYR A 70 -14.55 0.64 -4.66
CA TYR A 70 -13.30 1.00 -3.98
C TYR A 70 -13.24 0.45 -2.55
N GLN A 71 -14.35 0.52 -1.81
CA GLN A 71 -14.41 -0.03 -0.45
C GLN A 71 -14.14 -1.54 -0.45
N HIS A 72 -14.74 -2.25 -1.39
CA HIS A 72 -14.49 -3.68 -1.55
C HIS A 72 -13.02 -3.94 -1.94
N PHE A 73 -12.49 -3.23 -2.92
CA PHE A 73 -11.08 -3.36 -3.35
C PHE A 73 -10.10 -3.10 -2.20
N LEU A 74 -10.33 -2.05 -1.40
CA LEU A 74 -9.42 -1.62 -0.36
C LEU A 74 -9.50 -2.49 0.91
N PHE A 75 -10.70 -2.92 1.31
CA PHE A 75 -10.93 -3.45 2.66
C PHE A 75 -11.73 -4.75 2.74
N ALA A 76 -12.48 -5.17 1.72
CA ALA A 76 -13.39 -6.32 1.84
C ALA A 76 -13.03 -7.52 0.96
N CYS A 77 -12.29 -7.32 -0.13
CA CYS A 77 -11.95 -8.37 -1.08
C CYS A 77 -11.15 -9.48 -0.39
N ARG A 78 -11.66 -10.72 -0.40
CA ARG A 78 -10.99 -11.89 0.23
C ARG A 78 -9.55 -12.06 -0.26
N TYR A 79 -9.32 -11.94 -1.57
CA TYR A 79 -7.98 -12.00 -2.15
C TYR A 79 -7.06 -10.90 -1.60
N GLY A 80 -7.54 -9.65 -1.59
CA GLY A 80 -6.76 -8.51 -1.08
C GLY A 80 -6.45 -8.65 0.41
N LEU A 81 -7.43 -9.11 1.21
CA LEU A 81 -7.24 -9.40 2.63
C LEU A 81 -6.21 -10.50 2.86
N SER A 82 -6.20 -11.56 2.05
CA SER A 82 -5.19 -12.62 2.09
C SER A 82 -3.79 -12.10 1.75
N VAL A 83 -3.64 -11.20 0.77
CA VAL A 83 -2.35 -10.54 0.48
C VAL A 83 -1.91 -9.70 1.69
N TRP A 84 -2.81 -8.87 2.22
CA TRP A 84 -2.53 -8.00 3.37
C TRP A 84 -2.19 -8.78 4.65
N HIS A 85 -2.69 -10.01 4.81
CA HIS A 85 -2.39 -10.86 5.96
C HIS A 85 -0.88 -11.00 6.21
N HIS A 86 -0.07 -11.10 5.16
CA HIS A 86 1.39 -11.17 5.28
C HIS A 86 1.99 -9.86 5.81
N PHE A 87 1.48 -8.71 5.37
CA PHE A 87 1.97 -7.41 5.80
C PHE A 87 1.46 -6.99 7.18
N LYS A 88 0.37 -7.61 7.69
CA LYS A 88 -0.09 -7.44 9.08
C LYS A 88 0.97 -7.82 10.13
N ARG A 89 2.03 -8.53 9.73
CA ARG A 89 3.22 -8.78 10.55
C ARG A 89 3.92 -7.48 10.97
N ILE A 90 3.88 -6.44 10.15
CA ILE A 90 4.41 -5.11 10.48
C ILE A 90 3.64 -4.51 11.66
N GLN A 91 2.31 -4.57 11.60
CA GLN A 91 1.44 -4.12 12.69
C GLN A 91 1.70 -4.89 13.99
N ARG A 92 1.89 -6.21 13.92
CA ARG A 92 2.21 -7.04 15.09
C ARG A 92 3.57 -6.67 15.69
N ALA A 93 4.61 -6.53 14.86
CA ALA A 93 5.96 -6.21 15.31
C ALA A 93 6.07 -4.82 15.93
N LEU A 94 5.32 -3.84 15.41
CA LEU A 94 5.33 -2.45 15.91
C LEU A 94 4.17 -2.13 16.86
N GLN A 95 3.33 -3.13 17.16
CA GLN A 95 2.12 -3.00 17.98
C GLN A 95 1.25 -1.80 17.56
N CYS A 96 1.01 -1.66 16.25
CA CYS A 96 0.19 -0.60 15.67
C CYS A 96 -1.10 -1.14 15.03
N PRO A 97 -2.19 -0.35 14.99
CA PRO A 97 -3.44 -0.79 14.39
C PRO A 97 -3.33 -0.88 12.86
N PHE A 98 -4.08 -1.79 12.25
CA PHE A 98 -4.27 -1.77 10.80
C PHE A 98 -5.37 -0.75 10.44
N PRO A 99 -5.20 0.07 9.38
CA PRO A 99 -6.22 1.03 8.98
C PRO A 99 -7.58 0.40 8.72
N ARG A 100 -8.64 1.03 9.23
CA ARG A 100 -10.02 0.54 9.14
C ARG A 100 -10.82 1.16 7.99
N ASN A 101 -10.34 2.28 7.47
CA ASN A 101 -11.01 3.06 6.43
C ASN A 101 -9.98 3.78 5.56
N ALA A 102 -10.43 4.37 4.45
CA ALA A 102 -9.56 5.04 3.49
C ALA A 102 -8.85 6.27 4.10
N PHE A 103 -9.48 6.95 5.06
CA PHE A 103 -8.88 8.08 5.76
C PHE A 103 -7.62 7.64 6.52
N GLU A 104 -7.75 6.65 7.40
CA GLU A 104 -6.66 6.07 8.18
C GLU A 104 -5.57 5.50 7.28
N LEU A 105 -5.96 4.90 6.14
CA LEU A 105 -5.03 4.24 5.23
C LEU A 105 -4.12 5.23 4.49
N PHE A 106 -4.69 6.32 3.98
CA PHE A 106 -3.98 7.24 3.08
C PHE A 106 -3.47 8.49 3.78
N PHE A 107 -4.22 9.01 4.77
CA PHE A 107 -3.96 10.32 5.37
C PHE A 107 -3.42 10.25 6.80
N GLU A 108 -3.47 9.08 7.44
CA GLU A 108 -2.87 8.84 8.74
C GLU A 108 -1.72 7.83 8.69
N LEU A 109 -0.96 7.82 9.78
CA LEU A 109 0.07 6.83 10.05
C LEU A 109 -0.48 5.83 11.06
N PRO A 110 -0.41 4.51 10.80
CA PRO A 110 -0.57 3.49 11.82
C PRO A 110 0.40 3.71 12.98
N LYS A 111 -0.03 4.37 14.06
CA LYS A 111 0.86 4.80 15.14
C LYS A 111 1.40 3.58 15.90
N PRO A 112 2.72 3.35 15.93
CA PRO A 112 3.34 2.38 16.83
C PRO A 112 3.06 2.74 18.29
N GLN A 113 2.98 1.71 19.13
CA GLN A 113 2.87 1.91 20.58
C GLN A 113 4.10 2.64 21.14
N ASP A 114 5.28 2.30 20.63
CA ASP A 114 6.52 3.02 20.95
C ASP A 114 6.74 4.19 19.97
N GLY A 115 6.68 5.41 20.51
CA GLY A 115 6.93 6.66 19.80
C GLY A 115 8.28 6.71 19.07
N TYR A 116 9.24 5.90 19.49
CA TYR A 116 10.55 5.76 18.85
C TYR A 116 10.45 5.39 17.36
N TYR A 117 9.49 4.54 16.98
CA TYR A 117 9.33 4.03 15.63
C TYR A 117 8.53 4.94 14.69
N VAL A 118 7.82 5.94 15.23
CA VAL A 118 6.90 6.81 14.47
C VAL A 118 7.58 7.46 13.26
N ARG A 119 8.75 8.07 13.45
CA ARG A 119 9.45 8.82 12.38
C ARG A 119 9.97 7.91 11.26
N GLY A 120 10.40 6.69 11.62
CA GLY A 120 10.84 5.70 10.63
C GLY A 120 9.65 5.14 9.85
N LEU A 121 8.58 4.78 10.55
CA LEU A 121 7.38 4.23 9.93
C LEU A 121 6.69 5.25 9.03
N LEU A 122 6.77 6.55 9.33
CA LEU A 122 6.26 7.61 8.47
C LEU A 122 6.86 7.57 7.05
N LYS A 123 8.12 7.13 6.92
CA LYS A 123 8.81 6.97 5.62
C LYS A 123 8.54 5.60 4.98
N ILE A 124 8.38 4.56 5.78
CA ILE A 124 8.18 3.17 5.30
C ILE A 124 6.73 2.92 4.87
N TRP A 125 5.74 3.38 5.64
CA TRP A 125 4.33 3.09 5.41
C TRP A 125 3.82 3.48 4.01
N PRO A 126 4.18 4.66 3.46
CA PRO A 126 3.82 5.02 2.10
C PRO A 126 4.29 4.02 1.03
N ILE A 127 5.50 3.46 1.19
CA ILE A 127 6.06 2.45 0.28
C ILE A 127 5.24 1.16 0.38
N VAL A 128 5.00 0.68 1.62
CA VAL A 128 4.26 -0.57 1.86
C VAL A 128 2.88 -0.52 1.23
N ARG A 129 2.08 0.51 1.54
CA ARG A 129 0.71 0.62 1.02
C ARG A 129 0.68 0.75 -0.52
N ALA A 130 1.59 1.53 -1.10
CA ALA A 130 1.63 1.73 -2.55
C ALA A 130 1.94 0.43 -3.28
N CYS A 131 3.00 -0.28 -2.87
CA CYS A 131 3.40 -1.54 -3.48
C CYS A 131 2.34 -2.63 -3.34
N VAL A 132 1.73 -2.78 -2.16
CA VAL A 132 0.73 -3.83 -1.91
C VAL A 132 -0.53 -3.59 -2.74
N TYR A 133 -1.13 -2.40 -2.67
CA TYR A 133 -2.36 -2.14 -3.44
C TYR A 133 -2.12 -2.11 -4.94
N TYR A 134 -0.96 -1.63 -5.38
CA TYR A 134 -0.61 -1.71 -6.79
C TYR A 134 -0.55 -3.16 -7.28
N GLN A 135 0.06 -4.08 -6.52
CA GLN A 135 0.12 -5.50 -6.91
C GLN A 135 -1.25 -6.16 -6.91
N ILE A 136 -2.10 -5.86 -5.91
CA ILE A 136 -3.49 -6.35 -5.89
C ILE A 136 -4.28 -5.84 -7.11
N TRP A 137 -4.15 -4.56 -7.43
CA TRP A 137 -4.78 -3.97 -8.62
C TRP A 137 -4.25 -4.59 -9.91
N LEU A 138 -2.93 -4.75 -10.04
CA LEU A 138 -2.32 -5.34 -11.22
C LEU A 138 -2.82 -6.75 -11.45
N GLN A 139 -2.89 -7.58 -10.41
CA GLN A 139 -3.44 -8.93 -10.54
C GLN A 139 -4.91 -8.91 -10.95
N ARG A 140 -5.70 -7.98 -10.42
CA ARG A 140 -7.08 -7.81 -10.85
C ARG A 140 -7.18 -7.44 -12.33
N ALA A 141 -6.32 -6.53 -12.79
CA ALA A 141 -6.25 -6.13 -14.20
C ALA A 141 -5.79 -7.28 -15.10
N ASP A 142 -4.77 -8.05 -14.68
CA ASP A 142 -4.28 -9.22 -15.40
C ASP A 142 -5.38 -10.27 -15.56
N ARG A 143 -6.06 -10.63 -14.48
CA ARG A 143 -7.19 -11.60 -14.54
C ARG A 143 -8.35 -11.12 -15.41
N THR A 144 -8.46 -9.82 -15.65
CA THR A 144 -9.49 -9.22 -16.48
C THR A 144 -9.11 -9.19 -17.95
N PHE A 145 -7.93 -8.66 -18.25
CA PHE A 145 -7.52 -8.23 -19.59
C PHE A 145 -6.47 -9.16 -20.21
N ARG A 146 -5.87 -10.03 -19.39
CA ARG A 146 -4.83 -11.00 -19.78
C ARG A 146 -5.11 -12.38 -19.14
N PRO A 147 -6.26 -13.00 -19.46
CA PRO A 147 -6.69 -14.26 -18.84
C PRO A 147 -5.75 -15.43 -19.17
N ASP A 148 -4.94 -15.30 -20.22
CA ASP A 148 -3.87 -16.20 -20.65
C ASP A 148 -2.73 -16.32 -19.63
N LEU A 149 -2.53 -15.30 -18.78
CA LEU A 149 -1.50 -15.34 -17.74
C LEU A 149 -1.91 -16.28 -16.60
N THR A 150 -0.94 -17.08 -16.12
CA THR A 150 -1.11 -17.94 -14.96
C THR A 150 -1.60 -17.13 -13.75
N PRO A 151 -2.74 -17.49 -13.14
CA PRO A 151 -3.23 -16.79 -11.96
C PRO A 151 -2.23 -16.88 -10.80
N LYS A 152 -1.90 -15.74 -10.19
CA LYS A 152 -1.06 -15.70 -8.99
C LYS A 152 -1.89 -15.91 -7.73
N THR A 153 -1.41 -16.77 -6.84
CA THR A 153 -2.01 -16.91 -5.51
C THR A 153 -1.83 -15.62 -4.69
N PRO A 154 -2.61 -15.42 -3.61
CA PRO A 154 -2.38 -14.29 -2.71
C PRO A 154 -0.96 -14.25 -2.13
N VAL A 155 -0.36 -15.42 -1.89
CA VAL A 155 1.01 -15.54 -1.36
C VAL A 155 2.03 -15.07 -2.40
N ASP A 156 1.89 -15.49 -3.66
CA ASP A 156 2.78 -15.06 -4.75
C ASP A 156 2.71 -13.55 -4.92
N THR A 157 1.51 -12.98 -4.90
CA THR A 157 1.29 -11.52 -4.99
C THR A 157 1.89 -10.78 -3.80
N ALA A 158 1.79 -11.35 -2.59
CA ALA A 158 2.43 -10.78 -1.40
C ALA A 158 3.96 -10.81 -1.52
N ILE A 159 4.55 -11.90 -2.03
CA ILE A 159 6.00 -12.00 -2.26
C ILE A 159 6.46 -10.97 -3.31
N HIS A 160 5.73 -10.80 -4.40
CA HIS A 160 6.03 -9.78 -5.41
C HIS A 160 5.96 -8.37 -4.82
N ALA A 161 4.93 -8.06 -4.04
CA ALA A 161 4.82 -6.78 -3.34
C ALA A 161 5.97 -6.59 -2.35
N ALA A 162 6.34 -7.62 -1.59
CA ALA A 162 7.42 -7.59 -0.62
C ALA A 162 8.78 -7.31 -1.28
N ASN A 163 9.09 -7.97 -2.40
CA ASN A 163 10.32 -7.73 -3.16
C ASN A 163 10.39 -6.29 -3.69
N LEU A 164 9.26 -5.73 -4.15
CA LEU A 164 9.19 -4.32 -4.53
C LEU A 164 9.39 -3.40 -3.34
N ILE A 165 8.79 -3.69 -2.19
CA ILE A 165 9.03 -2.93 -0.96
C ILE A 165 10.51 -2.98 -0.59
N LYS A 166 11.14 -4.16 -0.60
CA LYS A 166 12.57 -4.33 -0.32
C LYS A 166 13.44 -3.45 -1.22
N MET A 167 13.14 -3.42 -2.51
CA MET A 167 13.83 -2.54 -3.47
C MET A 167 13.68 -1.06 -3.10
N HIS A 168 12.47 -0.59 -2.82
CA HIS A 168 12.23 0.80 -2.42
C HIS A 168 12.88 1.15 -1.08
N LEU A 169 12.92 0.21 -0.13
CA LEU A 169 13.60 0.39 1.15
C LEU A 169 15.12 0.50 0.98
N ARG A 170 15.72 -0.24 0.03
CA ARG A 170 17.14 -0.06 -0.34
C ARG A 170 17.40 1.35 -0.88
N LEU A 171 16.55 1.84 -1.78
CA LEU A 171 16.64 3.21 -2.30
C LEU A 171 16.48 4.24 -1.18
N LEU A 172 15.46 4.09 -0.34
CA LEU A 172 15.23 4.96 0.81
C LEU A 172 16.45 5.02 1.74
N LEU A 173 17.07 3.88 2.07
CA LEU A 173 18.26 3.85 2.92
C LEU A 173 19.48 4.52 2.26
N ARG A 174 19.62 4.40 0.93
CA ARG A 174 20.71 5.03 0.18
C ARG A 174 20.55 6.54 0.09
N ASP A 175 19.33 7.01 -0.13
CA ASP A 175 19.04 8.43 -0.37
C ASP A 175 18.98 9.23 0.95
N LEU A 176 18.70 8.56 2.07
CA LEU A 176 18.66 9.24 3.37
C LEU A 176 20.07 9.62 3.84
N PRO A 177 20.30 10.90 4.20
CA PRO A 177 21.56 11.27 4.81
C PRO A 177 21.78 10.45 6.09
N LEU A 178 23.01 9.99 6.30
CA LEU A 178 23.40 9.14 7.43
C LEU A 178 22.99 9.71 8.80
N LYS A 179 22.76 11.03 8.90
CA LYS A 179 22.31 11.70 10.13
C LYS A 179 20.78 11.88 10.18
N LYS A 180 20.21 11.44 11.31
CA LYS A 180 18.79 11.51 11.77
C LYS A 180 17.73 10.79 10.93
N GLY A 181 17.74 10.89 9.60
CA GLY A 181 16.74 10.22 8.74
C GLY A 181 16.99 8.72 8.65
N TYR A 182 18.23 8.35 8.29
CA TYR A 182 18.68 6.98 8.14
C TYR A 182 18.43 6.15 9.40
N SER A 183 18.90 6.62 10.56
CA SER A 183 18.80 5.85 11.81
C SER A 183 17.35 5.56 12.20
N LYS A 184 16.41 6.48 11.97
CA LYS A 184 14.98 6.25 12.28
C LYS A 184 14.38 5.17 11.39
N VAL A 185 14.71 5.13 10.10
CA VAL A 185 14.27 4.06 9.19
C VAL A 185 14.95 2.75 9.53
N PHE A 186 16.27 2.76 9.69
CA PHE A 186 17.08 1.58 10.00
C PHE A 186 16.59 0.87 11.27
N ASN A 187 16.28 1.62 12.33
CA ASN A 187 15.78 1.04 13.58
C ASN A 187 14.42 0.36 13.44
N VAL A 188 13.50 0.92 12.63
CA VAL A 188 12.23 0.25 12.32
C VAL A 188 12.50 -1.04 11.56
N LEU A 189 13.33 -1.00 10.52
CA LEU A 189 13.67 -2.19 9.73
C LEU A 189 14.34 -3.28 10.57
N ARG A 190 15.20 -2.89 11.51
CA ARG A 190 15.83 -3.81 12.47
C ARG A 190 14.78 -4.45 13.38
N ALA A 191 13.83 -3.69 13.92
CA ALA A 191 12.73 -4.25 14.71
C ALA A 191 11.86 -5.22 13.88
N LEU A 192 11.54 -4.86 12.63
CA LEU A 192 10.79 -5.72 11.73
C LEU A 192 11.54 -6.99 11.32
N SER A 193 12.88 -6.99 11.37
CA SER A 193 13.70 -8.16 11.03
C SER A 193 13.58 -9.33 12.01
N ALA A 194 12.94 -9.11 13.18
CA ALA A 194 12.62 -10.18 14.12
C ALA A 194 11.54 -11.16 13.57
N ASP A 195 10.68 -10.71 12.65
CA ASP A 195 9.75 -11.61 11.96
C ASP A 195 10.46 -12.31 10.78
N PRO A 196 10.49 -13.65 10.71
CA PRO A 196 11.22 -14.37 9.68
C PRO A 196 10.75 -14.10 8.25
N TRP A 197 9.44 -13.86 8.04
CA TRP A 197 8.89 -13.62 6.71
C TRP A 197 9.22 -12.21 6.24
N LEU A 198 9.11 -11.21 7.14
CA LEU A 198 9.54 -9.84 6.84
C LEU A 198 11.04 -9.81 6.57
N LYS A 199 11.85 -10.46 7.41
CA LYS A 199 13.30 -10.59 7.21
C LYS A 199 13.63 -11.14 5.83
N LEU A 200 13.00 -12.25 5.44
CA LEU A 200 13.26 -12.91 4.16
C LEU A 200 12.80 -12.08 2.95
N HIS A 201 11.61 -11.49 2.98
CA HIS A 201 10.98 -10.94 1.78
C HIS A 201 10.94 -9.41 1.71
N VAL A 202 10.94 -8.70 2.83
CA VAL A 202 10.72 -7.24 2.89
C VAL A 202 11.99 -6.48 3.27
N ILE A 203 12.75 -6.98 4.24
CA ILE A 203 13.88 -6.23 4.82
C ILE A 203 15.10 -6.33 3.89
N PRO A 204 15.78 -5.20 3.59
CA PRO A 204 17.04 -5.21 2.85
C PRO A 204 18.16 -5.93 3.60
N ASP A 205 19.03 -6.62 2.87
CA ASP A 205 20.13 -7.40 3.45
C ASP A 205 21.13 -6.54 4.24
N SER A 206 21.26 -5.25 3.86
CA SER A 206 22.08 -4.25 4.56
C SER A 206 21.64 -3.96 6.00
N VAL A 207 20.47 -4.45 6.43
CA VAL A 207 19.96 -4.31 7.81
C VAL A 207 20.32 -5.54 8.67
N HIS A 208 20.80 -6.61 8.04
CA HIS A 208 21.20 -7.85 8.73
C HIS A 208 22.68 -7.91 9.11
N ALA A 209 23.50 -7.07 8.48
CA ALA A 209 24.89 -6.83 8.85
C ALA A 209 24.97 -6.00 10.14
#